data_AF-A0A3L7WTF9-F1
#
_entry.id   AF-A0A3L7WTF9-F1
#
_cell.length_a   1.000
_cell.length_b   1.000
_cell.length_c   1.000
_cell.angle_alpha   90.00
_cell.angle_beta   90.00
_cell.angle_gamma   90.00
#
_symmetry.space_group_name_H-M   'P 1'
#
loop_
_entity.id
_entity.type
_entity.pdbx_description
1 polymer ?
#
loop_
_entity_poly.entity_id
_entity_poly.type
_entity_poly.pdbx_seq_one_letter_code
_entity_poly.pdbx_strand_id
1 'polypeptide(L)'
;TSMLSVPDYDQAKYLLMTTRRGKIKRTLLEEYSSVRSNGLIAIGLDAGDELGWVTTTMGDEDVLLTTRMGKTLRFIQSHVRPMGRPASGVRGIALRFGDEVISMDVVTPEHMDTAQFITIGKNGKGKRTPLRLYPRKGRKTYGVNTMILTDDDNVALARVIYHDMVLTFITSNGIILRTEASQIRVCGRAAQGVKVLELDENDTVVAMAADEPEDDSEKQKRILDIGDMIGVDMLELADDDGDDAPVDDAESAE
;
A
#
# COMPACT_ATOMS: atom_id res chain seq x y z
N THR A 1 -8.20 -7.76 9.98
CA THR A 1 -8.07 -7.00 11.24
C THR A 1 -7.07 -5.87 11.04
N SER A 2 -7.38 -4.65 11.49
CA SER A 2 -6.45 -3.51 11.48
C SER A 2 -6.11 -3.15 12.92
N MET A 3 -4.88 -2.72 13.18
CA MET A 3 -4.40 -2.23 14.47
C MET A 3 -3.81 -0.84 14.27
N LEU A 4 -4.26 0.13 15.05
CA LEU A 4 -3.79 1.52 15.02
C LEU A 4 -3.24 1.86 16.39
N SER A 5 -1.96 2.22 16.44
CA SER A 5 -1.36 2.78 17.64
C SER A 5 -1.72 4.26 17.73
N VAL A 6 -2.40 4.65 18.80
CA VAL A 6 -2.74 6.05 19.11
C VAL A 6 -2.13 6.37 20.46
N PRO A 7 -0.85 6.76 20.52
CA PRO A 7 -0.18 7.05 21.78
C PRO A 7 -0.73 8.34 22.42
N ASP A 8 -1.19 9.28 21.58
CA ASP A 8 -1.74 10.56 21.99
C ASP A 8 -2.93 10.93 21.08
N TYR A 9 -4.00 11.43 21.68
CA TYR A 9 -5.21 11.88 21.00
C TYR A 9 -5.03 13.23 20.30
N ASP A 10 -3.94 13.97 20.58
CA ASP A 10 -3.62 15.23 19.91
C ASP A 10 -2.95 15.04 18.53
N GLN A 11 -2.38 13.86 18.26
CA GLN A 11 -1.69 13.57 17.01
C GLN A 11 -2.63 13.24 15.84
N ALA A 12 -3.91 13.00 16.13
CA ALA A 12 -4.93 12.79 15.12
C ALA A 12 -6.30 13.23 15.61
N LYS A 13 -7.06 13.88 14.74
CA LYS A 13 -8.38 14.42 15.10
C LYS A 13 -9.52 13.45 14.85
N TYR A 14 -9.38 12.61 13.82
CA TYR A 14 -10.45 11.73 13.38
C TYR A 14 -9.98 10.30 13.18
N LEU A 15 -10.92 9.37 13.36
CA LEU A 15 -10.86 8.02 12.84
C LEU A 15 -11.69 7.95 11.56
N LEU A 16 -11.01 7.69 10.43
CA LEU A 16 -11.62 7.50 9.12
C LEU A 16 -11.72 6.00 8.82
N MET A 17 -12.89 5.57 8.40
CA MET A 17 -13.24 4.17 8.17
C MET A 17 -13.89 4.00 6.80
N THR A 18 -13.52 2.95 6.09
CA THR A 18 -14.17 2.56 4.82
C THR A 18 -14.53 1.09 4.82
N THR A 19 -15.71 0.79 4.30
CA THR A 19 -16.28 -0.55 4.16
C THR A 19 -16.11 -1.09 2.75
N ARG A 20 -16.18 -2.41 2.58
CA ARG A 20 -16.08 -3.05 1.25
C ARG A 20 -17.21 -2.64 0.32
N ARG A 21 -18.43 -2.38 0.83
CA ARG A 21 -19.55 -1.86 0.03
C ARG A 21 -19.54 -0.33 -0.15
N GLY A 22 -18.41 0.31 0.16
CA GLY A 22 -18.16 1.70 -0.24
C GLY A 22 -18.80 2.76 0.64
N LYS A 23 -19.26 2.43 1.86
CA LYS A 23 -19.49 3.45 2.90
C LYS A 23 -18.17 3.96 3.45
N ILE A 24 -18.12 5.26 3.71
CA ILE A 24 -17.06 5.94 4.44
C ILE A 24 -17.64 6.63 5.67
N LYS A 25 -16.88 6.63 6.76
CA LYS A 25 -17.27 7.26 8.01
C LYS A 25 -16.08 7.97 8.63
N ARG A 26 -16.34 9.16 9.17
CA ARG A 26 -15.39 9.93 9.97
C ARG A 26 -15.98 10.12 11.37
N THR A 27 -15.20 9.81 12.40
CA THR A 27 -15.57 9.95 13.82
C THR A 27 -14.49 10.78 14.50
N LEU A 28 -14.83 11.60 15.49
CA LEU A 28 -13.80 12.26 16.32
C LEU A 28 -13.02 11.18 17.09
N LEU A 29 -11.70 11.32 17.17
CA LEU A 29 -10.87 10.29 17.81
C LEU A 29 -11.12 10.20 19.32
N GLU A 30 -11.43 11.32 19.97
CA GLU A 30 -11.76 11.42 21.40
C GLU A 30 -12.95 10.53 21.83
N GLU A 31 -13.84 10.18 20.90
CA GLU A 31 -14.94 9.23 21.14
C GLU A 31 -14.47 7.82 21.54
N TYR A 32 -13.19 7.52 21.31
CA TYR A 32 -12.54 6.24 21.62
C TYR A 32 -11.63 6.31 22.86
N SER A 33 -11.54 7.45 23.55
CA SER A 33 -10.70 7.66 24.74
C SER A 33 -11.00 6.68 25.89
N SER A 34 -12.25 6.24 26.02
CA SER A 34 -12.71 5.39 27.12
C SER A 34 -13.10 3.99 26.63
N VAL A 35 -12.10 3.13 26.42
CA VAL A 35 -12.29 1.73 25.99
C VAL A 35 -12.59 0.83 27.19
N ARG A 36 -13.64 0.02 27.08
CA ARG A 36 -14.00 -1.02 28.06
C ARG A 36 -13.41 -2.36 27.65
N SER A 37 -13.29 -3.30 28.59
CA SER A 37 -12.76 -4.66 28.33
C SER A 37 -13.54 -5.45 27.28
N ASN A 38 -14.82 -5.16 27.09
CA ASN A 38 -15.67 -5.77 26.05
C ASN A 38 -15.63 -5.04 24.69
N GLY A 39 -14.74 -4.07 24.53
CA GLY A 39 -14.60 -3.26 23.32
C GLY A 39 -15.69 -2.18 23.17
N LEU A 40 -15.61 -1.44 22.06
CA LEU A 40 -16.54 -0.38 21.71
C LEU A 40 -17.05 -0.60 20.28
N ILE A 41 -18.32 -0.25 20.03
CA ILE A 41 -18.83 -0.16 18.66
C ILE A 41 -18.10 1.00 17.97
N ALA A 42 -17.45 0.74 16.83
CA ALA A 42 -16.78 1.76 16.04
C ALA A 42 -17.62 2.22 14.83
N ILE A 43 -18.40 1.31 14.23
CA ILE A 43 -19.25 1.55 13.06
C ILE A 43 -20.44 0.58 13.05
N GLY A 44 -21.61 1.05 12.65
CA GLY A 44 -22.74 0.18 12.32
C GLY A 44 -22.58 -0.41 10.91
N LEU A 45 -22.51 -1.73 10.77
CA LEU A 45 -22.39 -2.39 9.47
C LEU A 45 -23.75 -2.90 9.00
N ASP A 46 -24.02 -2.74 7.69
CA ASP A 46 -25.18 -3.36 7.07
C ASP A 46 -24.92 -4.87 6.93
N ALA A 47 -25.99 -5.67 6.79
CA ALA A 47 -25.85 -7.11 6.60
C ALA A 47 -25.00 -7.45 5.36
N GLY A 48 -23.91 -8.20 5.57
CA GLY A 48 -22.95 -8.62 4.55
C GLY A 48 -21.99 -7.51 4.08
N ASP A 49 -21.94 -6.37 4.78
CA ASP A 49 -20.87 -5.38 4.62
C ASP A 49 -19.78 -5.61 5.66
N GLU A 50 -18.56 -5.22 5.32
CA GLU A 50 -17.38 -5.44 6.15
C GLU A 50 -16.55 -4.17 6.24
N LEU A 51 -16.04 -3.87 7.43
CA LEU A 51 -15.06 -2.81 7.61
C LEU A 51 -13.72 -3.27 7.01
N GLY A 52 -13.27 -2.60 5.95
CA GLY A 52 -12.03 -2.96 5.25
C GLY A 52 -10.82 -2.18 5.74
N TRP A 53 -10.99 -0.87 5.95
CA TRP A 53 -9.87 0.02 6.28
C TRP A 53 -10.24 1.02 7.36
N VAL A 54 -9.25 1.32 8.19
CA VAL A 54 -9.32 2.31 9.27
C VAL A 54 -7.99 3.05 9.27
N THR A 55 -8.02 4.37 9.35
CA THR A 55 -6.83 5.20 9.55
C THR A 55 -7.17 6.44 10.39
N THR A 56 -6.17 7.00 11.05
CA THR A 56 -6.25 8.27 11.76
C THR A 56 -5.96 9.44 10.81
N THR A 57 -6.66 10.56 10.96
CA THR A 57 -6.50 11.74 10.09
C THR A 57 -6.64 13.06 10.84
N MET A 58 -6.08 14.14 10.28
CA MET A 58 -6.19 15.51 10.80
C MET A 58 -7.41 16.27 10.26
N GLY A 59 -7.89 15.94 9.06
CA GLY A 59 -9.13 16.48 8.49
C GLY A 59 -9.01 17.14 7.13
N ASP A 60 -7.80 17.38 6.65
CA ASP A 60 -7.47 18.09 5.41
C ASP A 60 -6.88 17.17 4.32
N GLU A 61 -6.77 15.87 4.61
CA GLU A 61 -6.29 14.87 3.68
C GLU A 61 -7.35 14.52 2.61
N ASP A 62 -6.88 14.29 1.39
CA ASP A 62 -7.66 13.64 0.36
C ASP A 62 -7.76 12.14 0.65
N VAL A 63 -8.94 11.56 0.43
CA VAL A 63 -9.19 10.13 0.50
C VAL A 63 -9.20 9.56 -0.91
N LEU A 64 -8.51 8.45 -1.11
CA LEU A 64 -8.60 7.63 -2.31
C LEU A 64 -9.31 6.32 -1.96
N LEU A 65 -10.36 6.01 -2.71
CA LEU A 65 -11.06 4.73 -2.65
C LEU A 65 -10.89 4.02 -3.98
N THR A 66 -10.28 2.83 -3.97
CA THR A 66 -10.08 2.02 -5.17
C THR A 66 -10.94 0.78 -5.12
N THR A 67 -11.46 0.41 -6.29
CA THR A 67 -12.38 -0.71 -6.48
C THR A 67 -11.72 -1.87 -7.21
N ARG A 68 -12.26 -3.07 -6.99
CA ARG A 68 -11.84 -4.30 -7.66
C ARG A 68 -11.89 -4.16 -9.19
N MET A 69 -12.91 -3.48 -9.73
CA MET A 69 -13.07 -3.26 -11.17
C MET A 69 -12.26 -2.09 -11.75
N GLY A 70 -11.23 -1.61 -11.05
CA GLY A 70 -10.27 -0.66 -11.61
C GLY A 70 -10.74 0.80 -11.68
N LYS A 71 -11.64 1.19 -10.76
CA LYS A 71 -11.96 2.61 -10.51
C LYS A 71 -11.30 3.12 -9.25
N THR A 72 -10.84 4.37 -9.28
CA THR A 72 -10.36 5.10 -8.11
C THR A 72 -11.07 6.43 -8.00
N LEU A 73 -11.60 6.74 -6.82
CA LEU A 73 -12.24 8.01 -6.49
C LEU A 73 -11.37 8.78 -5.49
N ARG A 74 -10.98 10.01 -5.83
CA ARG A 74 -10.30 10.96 -4.93
C ARG A 74 -11.22 12.10 -4.52
N PHE A 75 -11.34 12.38 -3.23
CA PHE A 75 -12.07 13.54 -2.70
C PHE A 75 -11.52 13.96 -1.33
N ILE A 76 -11.69 15.23 -0.98
CA ILE A 76 -11.29 15.75 0.34
C ILE A 76 -12.16 15.13 1.44
N GLN A 77 -11.54 14.62 2.52
CA GLN A 77 -12.30 13.92 3.57
C GLN A 77 -13.35 14.81 4.26
N SER A 78 -13.16 16.13 4.25
CA SER A 78 -14.08 17.10 4.86
C SER A 78 -15.50 17.03 4.28
N HIS A 79 -15.66 16.47 3.08
CA HIS A 79 -16.96 16.13 2.49
C HIS A 79 -17.74 15.02 3.22
N VAL A 80 -17.13 14.40 4.23
CA VAL A 80 -17.73 13.45 5.17
C VAL A 80 -17.83 14.13 6.52
N ARG A 81 -19.02 14.53 6.93
CA ARG A 81 -19.22 15.11 8.27
C ARG A 81 -18.82 14.11 9.36
N PRO A 82 -18.27 14.57 10.50
CA PRO A 82 -18.09 13.71 11.66
C PRO A 82 -19.44 13.13 12.13
N MET A 83 -19.41 11.89 12.58
CA MET A 83 -20.58 11.14 13.08
C MET A 83 -20.18 10.34 14.32
N GLY A 84 -21.14 10.06 15.19
CA GLY A 84 -20.90 9.24 16.37
C GLY A 84 -20.57 7.76 16.05
N ARG A 85 -20.05 7.08 17.05
CA ARG A 85 -19.62 5.67 17.00
C ARG A 85 -20.67 4.66 16.49
N PRO A 86 -21.97 4.74 16.84
CA PRO A 86 -22.97 3.79 16.33
C PRO A 86 -23.35 4.00 14.86
N ALA A 87 -23.03 5.16 14.27
CA ALA A 87 -23.45 5.47 12.90
C ALA A 87 -22.78 4.55 11.87
N SER A 88 -23.50 4.24 10.79
CA SER A 88 -22.98 3.42 9.69
C SER A 88 -22.10 4.15 8.68
N GLY A 89 -22.05 5.49 8.76
CA GLY A 89 -21.37 6.32 7.76
C GLY A 89 -22.27 6.72 6.59
N VAL A 90 -21.63 7.22 5.54
CA VAL A 90 -22.27 7.71 4.31
C VAL A 90 -21.61 7.08 3.10
N ARG A 91 -22.29 7.02 1.94
CA ARG A 91 -21.67 6.49 0.71
C ARG A 91 -20.41 7.27 0.33
N GLY A 92 -19.25 6.62 0.27
CA GLY A 92 -17.98 7.17 -0.19
C GLY A 92 -17.89 7.11 -1.72
N ILE A 93 -17.97 5.92 -2.28
CA ILE A 93 -17.91 5.66 -3.72
C ILE A 93 -19.18 4.96 -4.20
N ALA A 94 -19.59 5.20 -5.45
CA ALA A 94 -20.60 4.38 -6.10
C ALA A 94 -19.94 3.15 -6.71
N LEU A 95 -20.50 1.97 -6.43
CA LEU A 95 -20.03 0.69 -6.94
C LEU A 95 -20.94 0.21 -8.06
N ARG A 96 -20.35 -0.43 -9.08
CA ARG A 96 -21.13 -1.18 -10.05
C ARG A 96 -21.58 -2.51 -9.44
N PHE A 97 -22.52 -3.17 -10.09
CA PHE A 97 -22.92 -4.52 -9.68
C PHE A 97 -21.71 -5.46 -9.70
N GLY A 98 -21.49 -6.19 -8.61
CA GLY A 98 -20.35 -7.10 -8.43
C GLY A 98 -19.01 -6.43 -8.07
N ASP A 99 -18.98 -5.10 -7.98
CA ASP A 99 -17.79 -4.35 -7.60
C ASP A 99 -17.71 -4.14 -6.08
N GLU A 100 -16.50 -3.92 -5.56
CA GLU A 100 -16.27 -3.60 -4.16
C GLU A 100 -15.03 -2.73 -4.01
N VAL A 101 -14.91 -2.07 -2.86
CA VAL A 101 -13.68 -1.37 -2.48
C VAL A 101 -12.62 -2.41 -2.11
N ILE A 102 -11.38 -2.20 -2.60
CA ILE A 102 -10.19 -3.01 -2.31
C ILE A 102 -9.07 -2.20 -1.64
N SER A 103 -9.17 -0.87 -1.60
CA SER A 103 -8.25 -0.04 -0.82
C SER A 103 -8.89 1.28 -0.38
N MET A 104 -8.39 1.79 0.75
CA MET A 104 -8.54 3.17 1.18
C MET A 104 -7.15 3.71 1.50
N ASP A 105 -6.80 4.83 0.90
CA ASP A 105 -5.59 5.60 1.20
C ASP A 105 -5.94 7.04 1.54
N VAL A 106 -5.06 7.69 2.29
CA VAL A 106 -5.15 9.13 2.60
C VAL A 106 -3.86 9.82 2.17
N VAL A 107 -3.97 11.05 1.69
CA VAL A 107 -2.80 11.85 1.30
C VAL A 107 -2.98 13.29 1.77
N THR A 108 -1.97 13.85 2.42
CA THR A 108 -1.98 15.26 2.82
C THR A 108 -1.79 16.16 1.60
N PRO A 109 -2.21 17.44 1.65
CA PRO A 109 -1.94 18.39 0.57
C PRO A 109 -0.45 18.53 0.24
N GLU A 110 0.42 18.47 1.25
CA GLU A 110 1.88 18.57 1.11
C GLU A 110 2.49 17.44 0.28
N HIS A 111 2.03 16.20 0.47
CA HIS A 111 2.55 15.04 -0.23
C HIS A 111 1.94 14.84 -1.63
N MET A 112 1.00 15.68 -2.07
CA MET A 112 0.24 15.45 -3.30
C MET A 112 1.10 15.39 -4.57
N ASP A 113 2.20 16.16 -4.62
CA ASP A 113 3.08 16.25 -5.78
C ASP A 113 4.19 15.19 -5.80
N THR A 114 4.58 14.68 -4.64
CA THR A 114 5.61 13.62 -4.49
C THR A 114 5.00 12.22 -4.47
N ALA A 115 3.77 12.10 -4.00
CA ALA A 115 3.07 10.82 -3.90
C ALA A 115 2.77 10.20 -5.28
N GLN A 116 2.86 8.88 -5.31
CA GLN A 116 2.47 8.05 -6.43
C GLN A 116 1.41 7.05 -6.00
N PHE A 117 0.69 6.49 -6.97
CA PHE A 117 -0.31 5.48 -6.74
C PHE A 117 0.11 4.20 -7.45
N ILE A 118 0.37 3.15 -6.67
CA ILE A 118 0.60 1.82 -7.22
C ILE A 118 -0.73 1.11 -7.40
N THR A 119 -0.87 0.39 -8.51
CA THR A 119 -2.00 -0.50 -8.77
C THR A 119 -1.47 -1.78 -9.38
N ILE A 120 -1.82 -2.92 -8.79
CA ILE A 120 -1.45 -4.26 -9.26
C ILE A 120 -2.74 -5.08 -9.47
N GLY A 121 -2.87 -5.69 -10.65
CA GLY A 121 -3.91 -6.66 -10.97
C GLY A 121 -3.59 -8.04 -10.40
N LYS A 122 -4.60 -8.91 -10.25
CA LYS A 122 -4.44 -10.23 -9.63
C LYS A 122 -3.36 -11.09 -10.31
N ASN A 123 -3.16 -10.89 -11.61
CA ASN A 123 -2.21 -11.61 -12.46
C ASN A 123 -0.79 -10.99 -12.48
N GLY A 124 -0.43 -10.14 -11.51
CA GLY A 124 0.94 -9.61 -11.36
C GLY A 124 1.30 -8.45 -12.29
N LYS A 125 0.38 -7.99 -13.15
CA LYS A 125 0.56 -6.75 -13.92
C LYS A 125 0.32 -5.54 -13.04
N GLY A 126 1.15 -4.52 -13.15
CA GLY A 126 1.03 -3.33 -12.33
C GLY A 126 1.76 -2.12 -12.87
N LYS A 127 1.60 -1.02 -12.17
CA LYS A 127 2.19 0.28 -12.52
C LYS A 127 2.16 1.24 -11.35
N ARG A 128 3.04 2.23 -11.41
CA ARG A 128 2.93 3.46 -10.64
C ARG A 128 2.30 4.56 -11.49
N THR A 129 1.50 5.41 -10.88
CA THR A 129 0.92 6.59 -11.54
C THR A 129 1.08 7.79 -10.63
N PRO A 130 1.62 8.94 -11.09
CA PRO A 130 1.71 10.14 -10.26
C PRO A 130 0.34 10.52 -9.71
N LEU A 131 0.25 10.77 -8.39
CA LEU A 131 -1.05 10.92 -7.72
C LEU A 131 -1.83 12.14 -8.22
N ARG A 132 -1.11 13.20 -8.63
CA ARG A 132 -1.66 14.40 -9.30
C ARG A 132 -2.54 14.08 -10.52
N LEU A 133 -2.36 12.93 -11.18
CA LEU A 133 -3.17 12.55 -12.33
C LEU A 133 -4.59 12.11 -11.95
N TYR A 134 -4.87 11.81 -10.68
CA TYR A 134 -6.21 11.45 -10.18
C TYR A 134 -6.99 12.70 -9.79
N PRO A 135 -7.87 13.26 -10.63
CA PRO A 135 -8.57 14.50 -10.28
C PRO A 135 -9.47 14.30 -9.05
N ARG A 136 -9.60 15.35 -8.23
CA ARG A 136 -10.67 15.43 -7.23
C ARG A 136 -12.02 15.34 -7.94
N LYS A 137 -12.92 14.51 -7.42
CA LYS A 137 -14.31 14.37 -7.87
C LYS A 137 -15.27 14.46 -6.69
N GLY A 138 -16.55 14.57 -6.98
CA GLY A 138 -17.58 14.46 -5.94
C GLY A 138 -17.58 13.06 -5.31
N ARG A 139 -17.82 13.01 -4.01
CA ARG A 139 -18.16 11.76 -3.31
C ARG A 139 -19.41 11.13 -3.96
N LYS A 140 -19.60 9.82 -3.80
CA LYS A 140 -20.72 9.04 -4.38
C LYS A 140 -20.70 8.91 -5.90
N THR A 141 -19.60 9.31 -6.55
CA THR A 141 -19.39 9.03 -7.97
C THR A 141 -18.68 7.69 -8.15
N TYR A 142 -18.59 7.20 -9.38
CA TYR A 142 -17.85 5.97 -9.71
C TYR A 142 -16.32 6.16 -9.73
N GLY A 143 -15.81 7.38 -9.50
CA GLY A 143 -14.38 7.67 -9.70
C GLY A 143 -13.95 7.66 -11.16
N VAL A 144 -12.65 7.50 -11.38
CA VAL A 144 -12.00 7.47 -12.70
C VAL A 144 -11.29 6.13 -12.92
N ASN A 145 -11.03 5.75 -14.17
CA ASN A 145 -10.21 4.56 -14.47
C ASN A 145 -8.84 4.69 -13.82
N THR A 146 -8.41 3.62 -13.16
CA THR A 146 -7.10 3.48 -12.50
C THR A 146 -6.20 2.45 -13.18
N MET A 147 -6.78 1.49 -13.90
CA MET A 147 -6.08 0.45 -14.65
C MET A 147 -7.02 -0.06 -15.75
N ILE A 148 -6.47 -0.35 -16.93
CA ILE A 148 -7.20 -1.13 -17.94
C ILE A 148 -7.00 -2.60 -17.59
N LEU A 149 -8.09 -3.29 -17.27
CA LEU A 149 -8.09 -4.72 -16.96
C LEU A 149 -8.37 -5.52 -18.23
N THR A 150 -7.75 -6.70 -18.35
CA THR A 150 -8.11 -7.70 -19.37
C THR A 150 -9.25 -8.57 -18.88
N ASP A 151 -9.75 -9.44 -19.76
CA ASP A 151 -10.70 -10.48 -19.37
C ASP A 151 -10.14 -11.32 -18.23
N ASP A 152 -11.01 -11.65 -17.27
CA ASP A 152 -10.64 -12.33 -16.03
C ASP A 152 -9.49 -11.66 -15.26
N ASP A 153 -9.38 -10.32 -15.26
CA ASP A 153 -8.45 -9.59 -14.39
C ASP A 153 -9.23 -8.65 -13.45
N ASN A 154 -8.65 -8.38 -12.29
CA ASN A 154 -9.15 -7.38 -11.37
C ASN A 154 -8.01 -6.75 -10.57
N VAL A 155 -8.25 -5.55 -10.05
CA VAL A 155 -7.28 -4.91 -9.15
C VAL A 155 -7.25 -5.68 -7.83
N ALA A 156 -6.10 -6.27 -7.54
CA ALA A 156 -5.84 -6.97 -6.28
C ALA A 156 -5.25 -6.03 -5.22
N LEU A 157 -4.38 -5.11 -5.64
CA LEU A 157 -3.69 -4.19 -4.74
C LEU A 157 -3.71 -2.77 -5.29
N ALA A 158 -3.93 -1.80 -4.40
CA ALA A 158 -3.72 -0.40 -4.69
C ALA A 158 -3.29 0.33 -3.40
N ARG A 159 -2.33 1.25 -3.52
CA ARG A 159 -1.81 2.01 -2.38
C ARG A 159 -1.17 3.32 -2.83
N VAL A 160 -1.21 4.35 -1.97
CA VAL A 160 -0.34 5.52 -2.12
C VAL A 160 1.07 5.16 -1.63
N ILE A 161 2.07 5.39 -2.48
CA ILE A 161 3.48 5.08 -2.20
C ILE A 161 4.38 6.26 -2.59
N TYR A 162 5.62 6.23 -2.13
CA TYR A 162 6.68 7.15 -2.52
C TYR A 162 7.74 6.46 -3.38
N HIS A 163 8.66 7.25 -3.94
CA HIS A 163 9.56 6.79 -5.01
C HIS A 163 10.56 5.72 -4.55
N ASP A 164 11.03 5.83 -3.32
CA ASP A 164 12.12 5.09 -2.68
C ASP A 164 11.63 3.98 -1.73
N MET A 165 10.32 3.84 -1.57
CA MET A 165 9.74 2.78 -0.75
C MET A 165 10.09 1.39 -1.29
N VAL A 166 10.30 0.46 -0.37
CA VAL A 166 10.47 -0.95 -0.69
C VAL A 166 9.13 -1.66 -0.56
N LEU A 167 8.73 -2.38 -1.62
CA LEU A 167 7.46 -3.05 -1.72
C LEU A 167 7.67 -4.55 -1.56
N THR A 168 6.96 -5.14 -0.60
CA THR A 168 6.98 -6.58 -0.36
C THR A 168 5.63 -7.17 -0.74
N PHE A 169 5.59 -7.98 -1.79
CA PHE A 169 4.40 -8.67 -2.28
C PHE A 169 4.35 -10.08 -1.74
N ILE A 170 3.14 -10.55 -1.43
CA ILE A 170 2.88 -11.92 -0.99
C ILE A 170 1.83 -12.53 -1.93
N THR A 171 2.13 -13.71 -2.45
CA THR A 171 1.23 -14.46 -3.33
C THR A 171 0.35 -15.45 -2.55
N SER A 172 -0.70 -15.95 -3.19
CA SER A 172 -1.59 -16.98 -2.61
C SER A 172 -0.85 -18.27 -2.26
N ASN A 173 0.23 -18.59 -2.98
CA ASN A 173 1.08 -19.74 -2.71
C ASN A 173 2.15 -19.48 -1.64
N GLY A 174 2.17 -18.28 -1.03
CA GLY A 174 3.10 -17.92 0.03
C GLY A 174 4.48 -17.48 -0.47
N ILE A 175 4.63 -17.17 -1.76
CA ILE A 175 5.86 -16.61 -2.31
C ILE A 175 5.95 -15.14 -1.90
N ILE A 176 7.12 -14.72 -1.42
CA ILE A 176 7.41 -13.35 -1.03
C ILE A 176 8.36 -12.73 -2.05
N LEU A 177 7.95 -11.61 -2.66
CA LEU A 177 8.76 -10.88 -3.63
C LEU A 177 9.00 -9.45 -3.12
N ARG A 178 10.25 -8.98 -3.14
CA ARG A 178 10.62 -7.63 -2.71
C ARG A 178 11.11 -6.82 -3.91
N THR A 179 10.62 -5.60 -4.07
CA THR A 179 10.95 -4.73 -5.21
C THR A 179 10.91 -3.27 -4.77
N GLU A 180 11.89 -2.48 -5.18
CA GLU A 180 11.83 -1.03 -4.95
C GLU A 180 10.73 -0.40 -5.82
N ALA A 181 9.99 0.54 -5.25
CA ALA A 181 8.99 1.29 -5.99
C ALA A 181 9.60 1.92 -7.25
N SER A 182 10.82 2.47 -7.15
CA SER A 182 11.60 3.08 -8.23
C SER A 182 11.69 2.20 -9.50
N GLN A 183 11.75 0.88 -9.35
CA GLN A 183 11.90 -0.10 -10.44
C GLN A 183 10.58 -0.36 -11.18
N ILE A 184 9.44 -0.06 -10.55
CA ILE A 184 8.12 -0.25 -11.18
C ILE A 184 7.84 0.89 -12.14
N ARG A 185 7.40 0.55 -13.35
CA ARG A 185 7.15 1.53 -14.42
C ARG A 185 6.10 2.58 -14.02
N VAL A 186 6.42 3.83 -14.31
CA VAL A 186 5.47 4.95 -14.23
C VAL A 186 4.63 5.01 -15.49
N CYS A 187 3.31 5.05 -15.35
CA CYS A 187 2.34 5.07 -16.44
C CYS A 187 1.14 5.97 -16.09
N GLY A 188 0.39 6.36 -17.12
CA GLY A 188 -0.88 7.05 -16.94
C GLY A 188 -1.95 6.19 -16.24
N ARG A 189 -3.04 6.82 -15.82
CA ARG A 189 -4.15 6.16 -15.14
C ARG A 189 -4.83 5.08 -15.99
N ALA A 190 -5.17 5.41 -17.24
CA ALA A 190 -5.86 4.52 -18.17
C ALA A 190 -4.87 3.66 -18.98
N ALA A 191 -3.85 3.12 -18.32
CA ALA A 191 -2.93 2.15 -18.90
C ALA A 191 -3.15 0.79 -18.22
N GLN A 192 -2.79 -0.30 -18.89
CA GLN A 192 -2.80 -1.62 -18.27
C GLN A 192 -1.65 -1.78 -17.25
N GLY A 193 -0.49 -1.22 -17.54
CA GLY A 193 0.73 -1.45 -16.77
C GLY A 193 1.62 -2.52 -17.41
N VAL A 194 2.67 -2.92 -16.69
CA VAL A 194 3.65 -3.91 -17.13
C VAL A 194 3.68 -5.09 -16.16
N LYS A 195 4.34 -6.18 -16.53
CA LYS A 195 4.56 -7.29 -15.60
C LYS A 195 5.45 -6.79 -14.46
N VAL A 196 4.94 -6.85 -13.23
CA VAL A 196 5.67 -6.49 -12.00
C VAL A 196 6.05 -7.75 -11.25
N LEU A 197 5.15 -8.74 -11.24
CA LEU A 197 5.36 -10.03 -10.60
C LEU A 197 5.34 -11.14 -11.65
N GLU A 198 6.33 -12.02 -11.58
CA GLU A 198 6.31 -13.31 -12.24
C GLU A 198 5.54 -14.26 -11.32
N LEU A 199 4.38 -14.74 -11.77
CA LEU A 199 3.50 -15.61 -11.00
C LEU A 199 3.37 -16.95 -11.72
N ASP A 200 3.37 -18.03 -10.94
CA ASP A 200 3.11 -19.37 -11.43
C ASP A 200 1.64 -19.53 -11.87
N GLU A 201 1.35 -20.61 -12.59
CA GLU A 201 -0.03 -20.94 -12.97
C GLU A 201 -0.92 -21.06 -11.73
N ASN A 202 -2.08 -20.38 -11.78
CA ASN A 202 -3.06 -20.28 -10.69
C ASN A 202 -2.57 -19.55 -9.43
N ASP A 203 -1.38 -18.92 -9.45
CA ASP A 203 -0.95 -18.04 -8.37
C ASP A 203 -1.45 -16.61 -8.59
N THR A 204 -1.73 -15.91 -7.50
CA THR A 204 -2.24 -14.54 -7.51
C THR A 204 -1.59 -13.74 -6.41
N VAL A 205 -1.45 -12.42 -6.62
CA VAL A 205 -1.00 -11.54 -5.55
C VAL A 205 -2.15 -11.27 -4.57
N VAL A 206 -1.90 -11.44 -3.27
CA VAL A 206 -2.94 -11.31 -2.22
C VAL A 206 -2.64 -10.21 -1.21
N ALA A 207 -1.37 -9.85 -1.01
CA ALA A 207 -0.99 -8.79 -0.08
C ALA A 207 0.23 -8.02 -0.54
N MET A 208 0.37 -6.80 -0.01
CA MET A 208 1.54 -5.95 -0.18
C MET A 208 1.79 -5.13 1.08
N ALA A 209 3.05 -5.11 1.51
CA ALA A 209 3.61 -4.13 2.43
C ALA A 209 4.41 -3.09 1.64
N ALA A 210 4.46 -1.87 2.16
CA ALA A 210 5.22 -0.77 1.60
C ALA A 210 5.94 -0.11 2.78
N ASP A 211 7.26 -0.24 2.79
CA ASP A 211 8.12 0.18 3.88
C ASP A 211 9.04 1.30 3.39
N GLU A 212 9.43 2.19 4.29
CA GLU A 212 10.52 3.11 4.02
C GLU A 212 11.81 2.31 3.78
N PRO A 213 12.74 2.84 2.95
CA PRO A 213 14.02 2.17 2.75
C PRO A 213 14.73 1.99 4.10
N GLU A 214 15.18 0.77 4.38
CA GLU A 214 16.01 0.49 5.55
C GLU A 214 17.37 1.19 5.37
N ASP A 215 17.81 1.94 6.39
CA ASP A 215 19.20 2.39 6.48
C ASP A 215 20.13 1.17 6.50
N ASP A 216 21.28 1.26 5.82
CA ASP A 216 22.20 0.10 5.67
C ASP A 216 22.66 -0.50 7.01
N SER A 217 22.66 0.31 8.08
CA SER A 217 22.96 -0.13 9.45
C SER A 217 21.90 -1.09 10.04
N GLU A 218 20.64 -1.01 9.61
CA GLU A 218 19.56 -1.89 10.06
C GLU A 218 19.56 -3.23 9.30
N LYS A 219 19.96 -3.22 8.02
CA LYS A 219 20.15 -4.44 7.23
C LYS A 219 21.21 -5.35 7.86
N GLN A 220 22.33 -4.77 8.29
CA GLN A 220 23.41 -5.51 8.95
C GLN A 220 22.98 -6.10 10.30
N LYS A 221 22.19 -5.38 11.09
CA LYS A 221 21.63 -5.92 12.35
C LYS A 221 20.68 -7.09 12.10
N ARG A 222 19.82 -7.03 11.08
CA ARG A 222 18.92 -8.14 10.74
C ARG A 222 19.67 -9.38 10.23
N ILE A 223 20.75 -9.20 9.49
CA ILE A 223 21.62 -10.32 9.05
C ILE A 223 22.27 -10.99 10.27
N LEU A 224 22.75 -10.21 11.24
CA LEU A 224 23.31 -10.71 12.50
C LEU A 224 22.25 -11.45 13.34
N ASP A 225 21.05 -10.87 13.48
CA ASP A 225 19.94 -11.50 14.24
C ASP A 225 19.46 -12.82 13.61
N ILE A 226 19.44 -12.90 12.26
CA ILE A 226 19.11 -14.15 11.56
C ILE A 226 20.23 -15.17 11.80
N GLY A 227 21.50 -14.79 11.65
CA GLY A 227 22.65 -15.67 11.89
C GLY A 227 22.62 -16.34 13.28
N ASP A 228 22.28 -15.57 14.31
CA ASP A 228 22.12 -16.06 15.69
C ASP A 228 20.94 -17.03 15.86
N MET A 229 19.87 -16.89 15.07
CA MET A 229 18.70 -17.77 15.13
C MET A 229 18.90 -19.12 14.41
N ILE A 230 19.70 -19.17 13.34
CA ILE A 230 19.93 -20.40 12.55
C ILE A 230 21.17 -21.19 12.98
N GLY A 231 22.00 -20.68 13.91
CA GLY A 231 23.16 -21.41 14.42
C GLY A 231 24.09 -21.90 13.30
N VAL A 232 24.23 -21.11 12.22
CA VAL A 232 25.10 -21.43 11.10
C VAL A 232 26.36 -20.62 11.28
N ASP A 233 27.43 -21.26 11.78
CA ASP A 233 28.79 -20.82 11.53
C ASP A 233 29.01 -20.85 10.01
N MET A 234 28.82 -19.71 9.34
CA MET A 234 29.26 -19.55 7.96
C MET A 234 30.37 -18.52 7.92
N LEU A 235 31.56 -19.05 7.65
CA LEU A 235 32.83 -18.38 7.40
C LEU A 235 32.68 -17.02 6.71
N GLU A 236 33.45 -16.08 7.24
CA GLU A 236 33.81 -14.81 6.63
C GLU A 236 34.10 -15.01 5.13
N LEU A 237 33.36 -14.31 4.28
CA LEU A 237 33.84 -14.01 2.94
C LEU A 237 35.01 -13.07 3.11
N ALA A 238 36.20 -13.63 2.93
CA ALA A 238 37.45 -12.89 2.85
C ALA A 238 37.33 -11.78 1.80
N ASP A 239 37.50 -10.54 2.26
CA ASP A 239 38.10 -9.49 1.47
C ASP A 239 39.55 -9.91 1.21
N ASP A 240 39.83 -10.46 0.04
CA ASP A 240 41.21 -10.61 -0.47
C ASP A 240 41.20 -10.46 -2.00
N ASP A 241 41.54 -9.26 -2.45
CA ASP A 241 42.74 -9.09 -3.27
C ASP A 241 42.98 -7.60 -3.46
N GLY A 242 43.88 -7.08 -2.62
CA GLY A 242 44.54 -5.81 -2.85
C GLY A 242 45.60 -5.95 -3.96
N ASP A 243 45.69 -4.90 -4.76
CA ASP A 243 46.90 -4.34 -5.37
C ASP A 243 48.22 -4.88 -4.79
N ASP A 244 49.15 -5.38 -5.61
CA ASP A 244 50.14 -4.51 -6.30
C ASP A 244 51.31 -5.33 -6.91
N ALA A 245 51.70 -4.90 -8.12
CA ALA A 245 53.06 -4.84 -8.67
C ALA A 245 53.90 -6.10 -9.07
N PRO A 246 54.87 -5.91 -9.99
CA PRO A 246 55.23 -6.85 -11.06
C PRO A 246 56.61 -7.48 -10.91
N VAL A 247 56.93 -8.53 -11.68
CA VAL A 247 58.32 -8.90 -12.01
C VAL A 247 58.44 -9.41 -13.45
N ASP A 248 59.58 -9.01 -13.99
CA ASP A 248 60.13 -8.96 -15.32
C ASP A 248 60.51 -10.30 -15.99
N ASP A 249 60.90 -10.14 -17.25
CA ASP A 249 61.90 -10.87 -18.02
C ASP A 249 61.54 -12.10 -18.88
N ALA A 250 61.68 -11.84 -20.19
CA ALA A 250 62.52 -12.55 -21.16
C ALA A 250 62.11 -13.99 -21.56
N GLU A 251 62.22 -14.48 -22.79
CA GLU A 251 62.98 -14.09 -23.99
C GLU A 251 62.52 -15.03 -25.13
N SER A 252 62.60 -14.58 -26.40
CA SER A 252 62.95 -15.37 -27.61
C SER A 252 62.05 -16.57 -28.02
N ALA A 253 61.80 -16.95 -29.27
CA ALA A 253 62.11 -16.62 -30.66
C ALA A 253 60.94 -17.28 -31.47
N GLU A 254 60.60 -17.04 -32.72
CA GLU A 254 61.28 -16.62 -33.95
C GLU A 254 60.18 -16.14 -34.92
#